data_AF-A0A2E8E3T1-F1
#
_entry.id   AF-A0A2E8E3T1-F1
#
_cell.length_a   1.000
_cell.length_b   1.000
_cell.length_c   1.000
_cell.angle_alpha   90.00
_cell.angle_beta   90.00
_cell.angle_gamma   90.00
#
_symmetry.space_group_name_H-M   'P 1'
#
loop_
_entity.id
_entity.type
_entity.pdbx_description
1 polymer ?
#
loop_
_entity_poly.entity_id
_entity_poly.type
_entity_poly.pdbx_seq_one_letter_code
_entity_poly.pdbx_strand_id
1 'polypeptide(L)'
;MSGVLVSLGLITALRPSPAGPPPTPQLALEQVQQQFASPNAVNVVDLDRLGRQTGILGRVDADRPADPLPRPRAEEPDPQPAVVVAAGQQPADPRPSLGVVPRLPGQEASEAPSESDRETEPDVTQPGFDKLDTALRGLVAGDPAAPVRVIIQTRPGEQTATAAWLAGEDRQVHRVHPGIGGVTATLSASDVSALASDETIQRISIDAVVRPTNELVRPTLGLLPGGGVVGGGSLWAGDTATVAVVDSGIASSQDLPPDRIVNFYDFT
;
A
#
# COMPACT_ATOMS: atom_id res chain seq x y z
N MET A 1 49.71 63.72 -9.52
CA MET A 1 48.87 63.37 -8.34
C MET A 1 47.91 62.27 -8.75
N SER A 2 48.21 61.04 -8.33
CA SER A 2 47.33 59.86 -8.21
C SER A 2 48.27 58.67 -8.02
N GLY A 3 48.48 58.27 -6.77
CA GLY A 3 49.30 57.12 -6.40
C GLY A 3 48.38 55.94 -6.09
N VAL A 4 48.58 54.84 -6.83
CA VAL A 4 47.88 53.56 -6.65
C VAL A 4 48.57 52.81 -5.51
N LEU A 5 47.83 52.54 -4.43
CA LEU A 5 48.28 51.74 -3.29
C LEU A 5 47.86 50.28 -3.51
N VAL A 6 48.83 49.42 -3.82
CA VAL A 6 48.69 47.96 -3.88
C VAL A 6 48.97 47.40 -2.49
N SER A 7 47.96 46.79 -1.86
CA SER A 7 48.12 46.09 -0.57
C SER A 7 48.59 44.65 -0.84
N LEU A 8 49.80 44.31 -0.38
CA LEU A 8 50.29 42.93 -0.34
C LEU A 8 49.68 42.21 0.87
N GLY A 9 48.86 41.19 0.60
CA GLY A 9 48.39 40.24 1.60
C GLY A 9 49.51 39.28 2.04
N LEU A 10 49.75 39.23 3.34
CA LEU A 10 50.70 38.34 4.01
C LEU A 10 50.13 36.91 4.03
N ILE A 11 50.81 35.95 3.40
CA ILE A 11 50.47 34.52 3.50
C ILE A 11 51.11 33.99 4.78
N THR A 12 50.29 33.74 5.81
CA THR A 12 50.71 33.04 7.04
C THR A 12 50.63 31.53 6.80
N ALA A 13 51.78 30.86 6.89
CA ALA A 13 51.87 29.40 6.86
C ALA A 13 51.27 28.80 8.15
N LEU A 14 50.23 27.98 8.00
CA LEU A 14 49.65 27.18 9.09
C LEU A 14 50.62 26.05 9.47
N ARG A 15 51.02 26.02 10.74
CA ARG A 15 51.73 24.88 11.33
C ARG A 15 50.74 23.71 11.55
N PRO A 16 51.16 22.45 11.31
CA PRO A 16 50.35 21.30 11.68
C PRO A 16 50.21 21.21 13.21
N SER A 17 48.96 21.13 13.68
CA SER A 17 48.61 20.96 15.09
C SER A 17 49.04 19.58 15.58
N PRO A 18 49.63 19.44 16.78
CA PRO A 18 49.89 18.13 17.37
C PRO A 18 48.57 17.39 17.63
N ALA A 19 48.57 16.08 17.37
CA ALA A 19 47.43 15.20 17.60
C ALA A 19 46.94 15.32 19.04
N GLY A 20 45.70 15.80 19.21
CA GLY A 20 45.03 15.83 20.50
C GLY A 20 44.71 14.42 21.00
N PRO A 21 44.47 14.25 22.31
CA PRO A 21 44.05 12.97 22.90
C PRO A 21 42.71 12.50 22.27
N PRO A 22 42.47 11.18 22.21
CA PRO A 22 41.24 10.63 21.65
C PRO A 22 40.01 11.17 22.41
N PRO A 23 38.90 11.47 21.71
CA PRO A 23 37.69 11.95 22.35
C PRO A 23 37.16 10.89 23.31
N THR A 24 36.78 11.34 24.50
CA THR A 24 36.11 10.54 25.53
C THR A 24 34.73 10.11 25.00
N PRO A 25 34.24 8.88 25.28
CA PRO A 25 33.03 8.30 24.66
C PRO A 25 31.72 9.08 24.87
N GLN A 26 31.71 10.16 25.66
CA GLN A 26 30.54 11.04 25.79
C GLN A 26 30.37 12.01 24.63
N LEU A 27 31.43 12.45 23.95
CA LEU A 27 31.32 13.40 22.82
C LEU A 27 31.04 12.73 21.47
N ALA A 28 31.25 11.41 21.37
CA ALA A 28 30.91 10.63 20.18
C ALA A 28 29.39 10.39 20.06
N LEU A 29 28.64 10.46 21.16
CA LEU A 29 27.18 10.25 21.14
C LEU A 29 26.41 11.51 20.69
N GLU A 30 26.92 12.72 21.00
CA GLU A 30 26.32 13.98 20.54
C GLU A 30 26.52 14.22 19.03
N GLN A 31 27.66 13.82 18.46
CA GLN A 31 27.88 13.95 17.01
C GLN A 31 27.06 12.96 16.18
N VAL A 32 26.74 11.77 16.72
CA VAL A 32 25.82 10.83 16.06
C VAL A 32 24.37 11.32 16.18
N GLN A 33 23.98 11.98 17.27
CA GLN A 33 22.63 12.54 17.43
C GLN A 33 22.35 13.77 16.53
N GLN A 34 23.36 14.57 16.19
CA GLN A 34 23.18 15.66 15.20
C GLN A 34 23.04 15.17 13.76
N GLN A 35 23.44 13.94 13.45
CA GLN A 35 23.33 13.38 12.09
C GLN A 35 21.96 12.76 11.78
N PHE A 36 21.11 12.56 12.80
CA PHE A 36 19.72 12.09 12.65
C PHE A 36 18.66 13.19 12.81
N ALA A 37 19.06 14.44 13.03
CA ALA A 37 18.16 15.59 13.14
C ALA A 37 17.87 16.28 11.79
N SER A 38 17.59 15.52 10.73
CA SER A 38 16.99 16.06 9.51
C SER A 38 15.56 15.53 9.34
N PRO A 39 14.55 16.21 9.90
CA PRO A 39 13.17 15.99 9.50
C PRO A 39 12.97 16.79 8.22
N ASN A 40 13.11 16.15 7.05
CA ASN A 40 12.42 16.49 5.79
C ASN A 40 13.18 15.93 4.58
N ALA A 41 12.92 14.67 4.28
CA ALA A 41 12.79 14.24 2.90
C ALA A 41 11.61 13.27 2.85
N VAL A 42 10.40 13.81 2.98
CA VAL A 42 9.21 13.09 2.54
C VAL A 42 9.36 12.92 1.04
N ASN A 43 9.75 11.74 0.59
CA ASN A 43 9.56 11.33 -0.79
C ASN A 43 8.05 11.16 -1.01
N VAL A 44 7.36 12.28 -1.18
CA VAL A 44 6.05 12.27 -1.84
C VAL A 44 6.35 11.79 -3.24
N VAL A 45 5.95 10.55 -3.55
CA VAL A 45 5.93 10.06 -4.92
C VAL A 45 4.91 10.91 -5.66
N ASP A 46 5.41 11.94 -6.33
CA ASP A 46 4.63 12.78 -7.23
C ASP A 46 4.30 11.96 -8.48
N LEU A 47 3.13 11.31 -8.46
CA LEU A 47 2.63 10.50 -9.57
C LEU A 47 2.49 11.33 -10.87
N ASP A 48 2.34 12.66 -10.79
CA ASP A 48 2.31 13.55 -11.96
C ASP A 48 3.71 13.74 -12.60
N ARG A 49 4.78 13.41 -11.88
CA ARG A 49 6.15 13.45 -12.40
C ARG A 49 6.51 12.19 -13.19
N LEU A 50 5.92 11.03 -12.83
CA LEU A 50 6.07 9.77 -13.57
C LEU A 50 5.47 9.85 -15.00
N GLY A 51 4.40 10.63 -15.19
CA GLY A 51 3.81 10.83 -16.53
C GLY A 51 4.64 11.69 -17.48
N ARG A 52 5.56 12.53 -16.98
CA ARG A 52 6.36 13.45 -17.80
C ARG A 52 7.73 12.91 -18.21
N GLN A 53 8.25 11.92 -17.49
CA GLN A 53 9.58 11.35 -17.76
C GLN A 53 9.61 10.31 -18.89
N THR A 54 8.46 9.84 -19.38
CA THR A 54 8.41 8.82 -20.43
C THR A 54 8.57 9.36 -21.86
N GLY A 55 8.59 10.70 -22.07
CA GLY A 55 8.96 11.26 -23.38
C GLY A 55 8.12 10.78 -24.57
N ILE A 56 6.92 10.25 -24.36
CA ILE A 56 6.03 9.72 -25.41
C ILE A 56 5.14 10.84 -25.97
N LEU A 57 5.77 11.93 -26.42
CA LEU A 57 5.18 12.83 -27.40
C LEU A 57 6.16 12.92 -28.56
N GLY A 58 6.12 11.86 -29.38
CA GLY A 58 6.86 11.76 -30.63
C GLY A 58 6.45 12.89 -31.57
N ARG A 59 7.44 13.71 -31.93
CA ARG A 59 7.43 14.51 -33.15
C ARG A 59 7.26 13.55 -34.33
N VAL A 60 6.20 13.73 -35.10
CA VAL A 60 5.96 12.98 -36.34
C VAL A 60 6.84 13.62 -37.41
N ASP A 61 8.02 13.03 -37.68
CA ASP A 61 8.84 13.38 -38.84
C ASP A 61 8.16 12.81 -40.10
N ALA A 62 7.64 13.71 -40.94
CA ALA A 62 6.82 13.38 -42.11
C ALA A 62 7.63 13.04 -43.38
N ASP A 63 8.90 12.65 -43.28
CA ASP A 63 9.81 12.61 -44.45
C ASP A 63 10.67 11.34 -44.58
N ARG A 64 10.20 10.21 -44.07
CA ARG A 64 10.92 8.93 -44.24
C ARG A 64 10.54 8.27 -45.58
N PRO A 65 11.46 8.14 -46.56
CA PRO A 65 11.19 7.43 -47.81
C PRO A 65 10.94 5.95 -47.56
N ALA A 66 9.99 5.39 -48.32
CA ALA A 66 9.55 4.01 -48.22
C ALA A 66 10.71 3.02 -48.47
N ASP A 67 10.88 2.08 -47.53
CA ASP A 67 11.78 0.94 -47.68
C ASP A 67 11.25 -0.01 -48.77
N PRO A 68 12.09 -0.53 -49.68
CA PRO A 68 11.66 -1.47 -50.70
C PRO A 68 11.22 -2.80 -50.09
N LEU A 69 10.08 -3.29 -50.60
CA LEU A 69 9.43 -4.54 -50.19
C LEU A 69 10.40 -5.74 -50.16
N PRO A 70 10.29 -6.61 -49.13
CA PRO A 70 11.05 -7.86 -49.09
C PRO A 70 10.60 -8.79 -50.22
N ARG A 71 11.60 -9.41 -50.89
CA ARG A 71 11.37 -10.42 -51.93
C ARG A 71 10.76 -11.69 -51.33
N PRO A 72 9.90 -12.42 -52.07
CA PRO A 72 9.33 -13.68 -51.60
C PRO A 72 10.41 -14.73 -51.38
N ARG A 73 10.41 -15.32 -50.18
CA ARG A 73 11.23 -16.46 -49.77
C ARG A 73 10.66 -17.72 -50.41
N ALA A 74 11.52 -18.53 -51.02
CA ALA A 74 11.16 -19.80 -51.61
C ALA A 74 10.54 -20.74 -50.57
N GLU A 75 9.51 -21.46 -51.01
CA GLU A 75 8.72 -22.45 -50.27
C GLU A 75 9.61 -23.57 -49.71
N GLU A 76 9.50 -23.79 -48.40
CA GLU A 76 9.99 -24.99 -47.71
C GLU A 76 8.76 -25.86 -47.36
N PRO A 77 8.76 -27.17 -47.65
CA PRO A 77 7.57 -28.01 -47.51
C PRO A 77 7.22 -28.35 -46.04
N ASP A 78 5.92 -28.26 -45.75
CA ASP A 78 5.26 -28.59 -44.48
C ASP A 78 5.54 -30.01 -43.94
N PRO A 79 5.85 -30.17 -42.64
CA PRO A 79 5.61 -31.42 -41.93
C PRO A 79 4.16 -31.49 -41.43
N GLN A 80 3.40 -32.46 -41.95
CA GLN A 80 2.03 -32.77 -41.54
C GLN A 80 1.93 -33.18 -40.06
N PRO A 81 0.97 -32.64 -39.28
CA PRO A 81 0.58 -33.24 -38.00
C PRO A 81 -0.54 -34.27 -38.18
N ALA A 82 -0.32 -35.45 -37.61
CA ALA A 82 -1.30 -36.52 -37.50
C ALA A 82 -2.50 -36.10 -36.63
N VAL A 83 -3.70 -36.24 -37.21
CA VAL A 83 -4.99 -36.05 -36.53
C VAL A 83 -5.38 -37.37 -35.87
N VAL A 84 -5.49 -37.39 -34.53
CA VAL A 84 -6.24 -38.42 -33.81
C VAL A 84 -7.43 -37.75 -33.14
N VAL A 85 -8.61 -38.03 -33.71
CA VAL A 85 -9.92 -37.72 -33.16
C VAL A 85 -10.29 -38.81 -32.16
N ALA A 86 -10.59 -38.44 -30.92
CA ALA A 86 -11.37 -39.28 -30.02
C ALA A 86 -12.35 -38.40 -29.24
N ALA A 87 -13.62 -38.54 -29.60
CA ALA A 87 -14.78 -38.00 -28.92
C ALA A 87 -15.04 -38.73 -27.60
N GLY A 88 -15.66 -38.04 -26.64
CA GLY A 88 -16.49 -38.74 -25.65
C GLY A 88 -16.61 -38.08 -24.28
N GLN A 89 -17.86 -37.75 -23.95
CA GLN A 89 -18.47 -37.78 -22.61
C GLN A 89 -18.37 -36.51 -21.74
N GLN A 90 -19.46 -35.75 -21.83
CA GLN A 90 -19.93 -34.79 -20.84
C GLN A 90 -20.73 -35.55 -19.76
N PRO A 91 -20.30 -35.61 -18.50
CA PRO A 91 -21.13 -36.13 -17.43
C PRO A 91 -22.11 -35.07 -16.93
N ALA A 92 -23.32 -35.55 -16.66
CA ALA A 92 -24.49 -34.81 -16.25
C ALA A 92 -24.34 -34.10 -14.89
N ASP A 93 -25.00 -32.96 -14.81
CA ASP A 93 -25.19 -32.05 -13.67
C ASP A 93 -26.08 -32.68 -12.58
N PRO A 94 -25.57 -33.01 -11.37
CA PRO A 94 -26.40 -33.45 -10.26
C PRO A 94 -26.89 -32.23 -9.46
N ARG A 95 -28.08 -31.73 -9.80
CA ARG A 95 -28.77 -30.74 -8.95
C ARG A 95 -29.18 -31.41 -7.63
N PRO A 96 -28.83 -30.86 -6.46
CA PRO A 96 -29.38 -31.31 -5.19
C PRO A 96 -30.86 -30.88 -5.10
N SER A 97 -31.74 -31.87 -4.98
CA SER A 97 -33.15 -31.67 -4.65
C SER A 97 -33.29 -31.03 -3.27
N LEU A 98 -33.87 -29.83 -3.22
CA LEU A 98 -34.32 -29.15 -2.00
C LEU A 98 -35.34 -30.03 -1.26
N GLY A 99 -34.92 -30.60 -0.14
CA GLY A 99 -35.80 -31.31 0.78
C GLY A 99 -36.78 -30.35 1.45
N VAL A 100 -38.07 -30.61 1.27
CA VAL A 100 -39.18 -29.97 1.97
C VAL A 100 -39.08 -30.37 3.45
N VAL A 101 -38.83 -29.40 4.33
CA VAL A 101 -38.84 -29.61 5.78
C VAL A 101 -40.31 -29.68 6.25
N PRO A 102 -40.75 -30.76 6.91
CA PRO A 102 -42.10 -30.86 7.45
C PRO A 102 -42.29 -29.86 8.60
N ARG A 103 -43.30 -28.98 8.44
CA ARG A 103 -43.73 -28.00 9.43
C ARG A 103 -44.42 -28.74 10.58
N LEU A 104 -43.79 -28.77 11.75
CA LEU A 104 -44.39 -29.30 12.99
C LEU A 104 -45.63 -28.46 13.38
N PRO A 105 -46.81 -29.07 13.54
CA PRO A 105 -47.97 -28.41 14.13
C PRO A 105 -47.87 -28.46 15.65
N GLY A 106 -47.87 -27.29 16.31
CA GLY A 106 -47.88 -27.22 17.77
C GLY A 106 -47.26 -25.98 18.41
N GLN A 107 -47.05 -24.89 17.67
CA GLN A 107 -46.62 -23.63 18.29
C GLN A 107 -47.86 -22.87 18.76
N GLU A 108 -48.29 -23.22 19.97
CA GLU A 108 -49.31 -22.50 20.72
C GLU A 108 -48.89 -21.03 20.88
N ALA A 109 -49.87 -20.16 20.70
CA ALA A 109 -49.77 -18.73 20.86
C ALA A 109 -49.33 -18.39 22.29
N SER A 110 -48.03 -18.19 22.49
CA SER A 110 -47.49 -17.66 23.73
C SER A 110 -47.75 -16.15 23.77
N GLU A 111 -48.36 -15.73 24.87
CA GLU A 111 -48.79 -14.38 25.22
C GLU A 111 -47.81 -13.30 24.78
N ALA A 112 -48.38 -12.24 24.21
CA ALA A 112 -47.65 -11.01 23.90
C ALA A 112 -47.01 -10.46 25.19
N PRO A 113 -45.69 -10.26 25.24
CA PRO A 113 -45.05 -9.66 26.39
C PRO A 113 -45.52 -8.21 26.54
N SER A 114 -46.04 -7.90 27.73
CA SER A 114 -46.46 -6.56 28.16
C SER A 114 -45.37 -5.53 27.89
N GLU A 115 -45.71 -4.48 27.12
CA GLU A 115 -44.79 -3.40 26.72
C GLU A 115 -44.30 -2.50 27.87
N SER A 116 -44.71 -2.78 29.11
CA SER A 116 -44.42 -1.96 30.29
C SER A 116 -43.04 -2.20 30.92
N ASP A 117 -42.35 -3.28 30.57
CA ASP A 117 -41.02 -3.63 31.10
C ASP A 117 -39.91 -3.52 30.05
N ARG A 118 -40.09 -2.71 29.00
CA ARG A 118 -38.95 -2.22 28.23
C ARG A 118 -38.18 -1.26 29.13
N GLU A 119 -37.37 -1.84 30.03
CA GLU A 119 -36.23 -1.18 30.65
C GLU A 119 -35.59 -0.36 29.55
N THR A 120 -35.62 0.96 29.74
CA THR A 120 -34.98 1.95 28.91
C THR A 120 -33.54 1.47 28.70
N GLU A 121 -33.28 0.77 27.58
CA GLU A 121 -31.92 0.48 27.18
C GLU A 121 -31.25 1.83 27.14
N PRO A 122 -30.23 2.05 27.98
CA PRO A 122 -29.66 3.37 28.09
C PRO A 122 -29.10 3.70 26.72
N ASP A 123 -29.73 4.66 26.05
CA ASP A 123 -29.25 5.30 24.83
C ASP A 123 -28.02 6.11 25.19
N VAL A 124 -26.98 5.41 25.62
CA VAL A 124 -25.64 5.95 25.79
C VAL A 124 -25.01 5.86 24.43
N THR A 125 -25.49 6.69 23.50
CA THR A 125 -24.69 7.09 22.36
C THR A 125 -23.51 7.87 22.94
N GLN A 126 -22.51 7.17 23.48
CA GLN A 126 -21.32 7.78 24.03
C GLN A 126 -20.70 8.61 22.90
N PRO A 127 -20.52 9.93 23.10
CA PRO A 127 -20.03 10.81 22.04
C PRO A 127 -18.71 10.28 21.48
N GLY A 128 -18.64 10.15 20.15
CA GLY A 128 -17.45 9.67 19.44
C GLY A 128 -17.44 8.18 19.07
N PHE A 129 -18.37 7.36 19.57
CA PHE A 129 -18.43 5.93 19.16
C PHE A 129 -18.67 5.75 17.66
N ASP A 130 -19.33 6.70 17.02
CA ASP A 130 -19.55 6.76 15.59
C ASP A 130 -18.25 6.87 14.78
N LYS A 131 -17.18 7.45 15.36
CA LYS A 131 -15.86 7.56 14.73
C LYS A 131 -15.04 6.26 14.80
N LEU A 132 -15.38 5.34 15.69
CA LEU A 132 -14.68 4.06 15.84
C LEU A 132 -15.25 3.02 14.87
N ASP A 133 -14.38 2.26 14.21
CA ASP A 133 -14.81 1.07 13.45
C ASP A 133 -15.36 -0.03 14.37
N THR A 134 -16.12 -0.97 13.79
CA THR A 134 -16.80 -2.03 14.54
C THR A 134 -15.84 -2.94 15.30
N ALA A 135 -14.67 -3.27 14.75
CA ALA A 135 -13.70 -4.14 15.40
C ALA A 135 -13.04 -3.44 16.59
N LEU A 136 -12.70 -2.16 16.42
CA LEU A 136 -12.08 -1.32 17.43
C LEU A 136 -13.02 -1.08 18.62
N ARG A 137 -14.34 -0.90 18.39
CA ARG A 137 -15.33 -0.78 19.47
C ARG A 137 -15.28 -1.98 20.42
N GLY A 138 -15.18 -3.20 19.88
CA GLY A 138 -15.08 -4.42 20.68
C GLY A 138 -13.80 -4.47 21.54
N LEU A 139 -12.69 -3.98 21.01
CA LEU A 139 -11.42 -3.91 21.75
C LEU A 139 -11.45 -2.84 22.84
N VAL A 140 -12.01 -1.67 22.56
CA VAL A 140 -12.08 -0.55 23.51
C VAL A 140 -13.02 -0.85 24.68
N ALA A 141 -14.05 -1.68 24.47
CA ALA A 141 -14.95 -2.13 25.54
C ALA A 141 -14.30 -3.13 26.53
N GLY A 142 -13.11 -3.65 26.21
CA GLY A 142 -12.37 -4.61 27.03
C GLY A 142 -11.49 -3.95 28.10
N ASP A 143 -10.20 -4.31 28.10
CA ASP A 143 -9.21 -3.75 29.02
C ASP A 143 -8.81 -2.33 28.59
N PRO A 144 -9.06 -1.28 29.41
CA PRO A 144 -8.73 0.10 29.06
C PRO A 144 -7.22 0.33 28.87
N ALA A 145 -6.37 -0.49 29.48
CA ALA A 145 -4.92 -0.38 29.39
C ALA A 145 -4.33 -1.17 28.22
N ALA A 146 -5.12 -2.00 27.53
CA ALA A 146 -4.62 -2.82 26.43
C ALA A 146 -4.10 -1.93 25.29
N PRO A 147 -2.86 -2.14 24.82
CA PRO A 147 -2.32 -1.39 23.69
C PRO A 147 -2.97 -1.87 22.39
N VAL A 148 -3.48 -0.93 21.60
CA VAL A 148 -4.09 -1.16 20.29
C VAL A 148 -3.37 -0.32 19.25
N ARG A 149 -2.97 -0.96 18.15
CA ARG A 149 -2.42 -0.25 17.00
C ARG A 149 -3.58 0.22 16.12
N VAL A 150 -3.63 1.53 15.89
CA VAL A 150 -4.73 2.18 15.18
C VAL A 150 -4.22 3.07 14.05
N ILE A 151 -5.09 3.34 13.11
CA ILE A 151 -4.95 4.36 12.07
C ILE A 151 -5.98 5.46 12.39
N ILE A 152 -5.49 6.67 12.62
CA ILE A 152 -6.28 7.84 13.00
C ILE A 152 -6.38 8.73 11.76
N GLN A 153 -7.58 8.94 11.24
CA GLN A 153 -7.83 9.91 10.17
C GLN A 153 -8.21 11.27 10.78
N THR A 154 -7.47 12.30 10.42
CA THR A 154 -7.67 13.67 10.89
C THR A 154 -8.37 14.51 9.83
N ARG A 155 -8.81 15.70 10.21
CA ARG A 155 -9.15 16.74 9.22
C ARG A 155 -7.92 17.05 8.34
N PRO A 156 -8.10 17.49 7.09
CA PRO A 156 -7.00 17.82 6.21
C PRO A 156 -6.04 18.86 6.83
N GLY A 157 -4.76 18.51 6.94
CA GLY A 157 -3.71 19.39 7.47
C GLY A 157 -3.40 19.17 8.96
N GLU A 158 -4.27 18.48 9.70
CA GLU A 158 -4.09 18.27 11.15
C GLU A 158 -3.17 17.11 11.50
N GLN A 159 -2.86 16.22 10.56
CA GLN A 159 -2.12 14.98 10.82
C GLN A 159 -0.74 15.19 11.46
N THR A 160 -0.05 16.29 11.12
CA THR A 160 1.26 16.62 11.70
C THR A 160 1.13 17.10 13.14
N ALA A 161 0.11 17.91 13.44
CA ALA A 161 -0.16 18.37 14.80
C ALA A 161 -0.60 17.21 15.71
N THR A 162 -1.49 16.34 15.22
CA THR A 162 -1.89 15.12 15.93
C THR A 162 -0.71 14.20 16.21
N ALA A 163 0.17 13.97 15.23
CA ALA A 163 1.36 13.14 15.44
C ALA A 163 2.33 13.76 16.47
N ALA A 164 2.54 15.08 16.43
CA ALA A 164 3.38 15.77 17.40
C ALA A 164 2.79 15.73 18.82
N TRP A 165 1.47 15.90 18.95
CA TRP A 165 0.77 15.77 20.22
C TRP A 165 0.91 14.34 20.79
N LEU A 166 0.66 13.31 19.97
CA LEU A 166 0.83 11.91 20.37
C LEU A 166 2.25 11.61 20.85
N ALA A 167 3.26 12.08 20.12
CA ALA A 167 4.66 11.91 20.52
C ALA A 167 4.99 12.65 21.82
N GLY A 168 4.39 13.83 22.06
CA GLY A 168 4.52 14.57 23.31
C GLY A 168 3.89 13.88 24.53
N GLU A 169 2.90 13.03 24.31
CA GLU A 169 2.24 12.18 25.32
C GLU A 169 2.92 10.80 25.46
N ASP A 170 4.18 10.67 25.00
CA ASP A 170 4.97 9.44 24.98
C ASP A 170 4.27 8.26 24.28
N ARG A 171 3.36 8.55 23.33
CA ARG A 171 2.70 7.51 22.52
C ARG A 171 3.57 7.11 21.34
N GLN A 172 3.53 5.82 20.98
CA GLN A 172 4.33 5.30 19.89
C GLN A 172 3.68 5.61 18.54
N VAL A 173 4.16 6.67 17.87
CA VAL A 173 3.79 7.00 16.49
C VAL A 173 4.65 6.16 15.53
N HIS A 174 4.00 5.35 14.68
CA HIS A 174 4.68 4.51 13.69
C HIS A 174 4.90 5.22 12.36
N ARG A 175 3.89 5.94 11.87
CA ARG A 175 3.93 6.60 10.56
C ARG A 175 2.86 7.69 10.43
N VAL A 176 3.19 8.74 9.68
CA VAL A 176 2.23 9.74 9.18
C VAL A 176 1.94 9.44 7.71
N HIS A 177 0.67 9.52 7.31
CA HIS A 177 0.17 9.18 5.99
C HIS A 177 -0.51 10.40 5.33
N PRO A 178 0.25 11.31 4.69
CA PRO A 178 -0.32 12.52 4.11
C PRO A 178 -1.42 12.27 3.07
N GLY A 179 -1.30 11.20 2.27
CA GLY A 179 -2.25 10.87 1.20
C GLY A 179 -3.65 10.49 1.68
N ILE A 180 -3.81 10.11 2.95
CA ILE A 180 -5.11 9.79 3.57
C ILE A 180 -5.42 10.65 4.80
N GLY A 181 -4.61 11.69 5.06
CA GLY A 181 -4.71 12.49 6.29
C GLY A 181 -4.60 11.63 7.56
N GLY A 182 -3.73 10.62 7.54
CA GLY A 182 -3.71 9.56 8.55
C GLY A 182 -2.47 9.60 9.46
N VAL A 183 -2.61 9.06 10.68
CA VAL A 183 -1.49 8.76 11.60
C VAL A 183 -1.67 7.34 12.12
N THR A 184 -0.65 6.49 12.01
CA THR A 184 -0.63 5.17 12.66
C THR A 184 0.11 5.26 13.98
N ALA A 185 -0.52 4.83 15.08
CA ALA A 185 0.07 4.85 16.42
C ALA A 185 -0.38 3.64 17.26
N THR A 186 0.40 3.29 18.28
CA THR A 186 -0.04 2.40 19.37
C THR A 186 -0.59 3.23 20.51
N LEU A 187 -1.85 2.99 20.90
CA LEU A 187 -2.56 3.73 21.93
C LEU A 187 -3.20 2.80 22.97
N SER A 188 -3.48 3.29 24.17
CA SER A 188 -4.38 2.58 25.08
C SER A 188 -5.84 2.71 24.62
N ALA A 189 -6.72 1.80 25.02
CA ALA A 189 -8.15 1.92 24.74
C ALA A 189 -8.76 3.20 25.36
N SER A 190 -8.24 3.68 26.50
CA SER A 190 -8.62 4.98 27.06
C SER A 190 -8.24 6.16 26.16
N ASP A 191 -7.05 6.15 25.56
CA ASP A 191 -6.63 7.22 24.65
C ASP A 191 -7.48 7.24 23.37
N VAL A 192 -7.83 6.07 22.85
CA VAL A 192 -8.72 5.94 21.69
C VAL A 192 -10.08 6.58 21.98
N SER A 193 -10.62 6.36 23.19
CA SER A 193 -11.88 6.97 23.61
C SER A 193 -11.78 8.49 23.74
N ALA A 194 -10.67 9.01 24.28
CA ALA A 194 -10.41 10.44 24.38
C ALA A 194 -10.30 11.10 22.98
N LEU A 195 -9.54 10.50 22.06
CA LEU A 195 -9.39 10.96 20.69
C LEU A 195 -10.70 10.91 19.89
N ALA A 196 -11.57 9.93 20.16
CA ALA A 196 -12.87 9.86 19.51
C ALA A 196 -13.75 11.09 19.81
N SER A 197 -13.54 11.75 20.96
CA SER A 197 -14.24 12.98 21.31
C SER A 197 -13.64 14.24 20.66
N ASP A 198 -12.42 14.17 20.12
CA ASP A 198 -11.74 15.31 19.49
C ASP A 198 -12.33 15.63 18.11
N GLU A 199 -12.74 16.88 17.90
CA GLU A 199 -13.33 17.35 16.65
C GLU A 199 -12.38 17.30 15.44
N THR A 200 -11.08 17.39 15.68
CA THR A 200 -10.04 17.29 14.64
C THR A 200 -9.91 15.88 14.08
N ILE A 201 -10.40 14.88 14.81
CA ILE A 201 -10.41 13.46 14.41
C ILE A 201 -11.71 13.15 13.66
N GLN A 202 -11.56 12.60 12.45
CA GLN A 202 -12.67 12.17 11.60
C GLN A 202 -13.04 10.71 11.84
N ARG A 203 -12.05 9.84 11.96
CA ARG A 203 -12.25 8.39 12.11
C ARG A 203 -11.05 7.74 12.78
N ILE A 204 -11.29 6.68 13.54
CA ILE A 204 -10.24 5.81 14.09
C ILE A 204 -10.57 4.37 13.68
N SER A 205 -9.61 3.70 13.05
CA SER A 205 -9.73 2.30 12.67
C SER A 205 -8.59 1.46 13.21
N ILE A 206 -8.82 0.16 13.42
CA ILE A 206 -7.76 -0.78 13.78
C ILE A 206 -6.74 -0.90 12.65
N ASP A 207 -5.45 -0.95 12.98
CA ASP A 207 -4.41 -1.33 12.03
C ASP A 207 -4.42 -2.86 11.89
N ALA A 208 -5.29 -3.34 10.99
CA ALA A 208 -5.56 -4.77 10.84
C ALA A 208 -4.36 -5.53 10.27
N VAL A 209 -4.10 -6.72 10.83
CA VAL A 209 -3.10 -7.65 10.27
C VAL A 209 -3.67 -8.26 8.99
N VAL A 210 -3.11 -7.88 7.84
CA VAL A 210 -3.44 -8.45 6.54
C VAL A 210 -2.56 -9.67 6.26
N ARG A 211 -3.15 -10.73 5.68
CA ARG A 211 -2.44 -11.96 5.29
C ARG A 211 -2.74 -12.26 3.82
N PRO A 212 -1.77 -12.82 3.07
CA PRO A 212 -2.02 -13.25 1.71
C PRO A 212 -3.01 -14.42 1.71
N THR A 213 -3.97 -14.38 0.79
CA THR A 213 -4.92 -15.45 0.53
C THR A 213 -4.38 -16.30 -0.62
N ASN A 214 -3.58 -17.32 -0.27
CA ASN A 214 -2.98 -18.22 -1.25
C ASN A 214 -3.99 -19.28 -1.70
N GLU A 215 -5.03 -18.89 -2.43
CA GLU A 215 -5.78 -19.87 -3.21
C GLU A 215 -4.96 -20.21 -4.47
N LEU A 216 -4.59 -21.48 -4.62
CA LEU A 216 -3.89 -21.98 -5.81
C LEU A 216 -4.85 -21.99 -7.01
N VAL A 217 -5.12 -20.81 -7.58
CA VAL A 217 -5.98 -20.63 -8.77
C VAL A 217 -5.15 -20.88 -10.04
N ARG A 218 -4.38 -21.97 -10.10
CA ARG A 218 -3.62 -22.32 -11.32
C ARG A 218 -4.53 -22.74 -12.49
N PRO A 219 -5.56 -23.59 -12.29
CA PRO A 219 -6.41 -24.05 -13.41
C PRO A 219 -7.40 -22.97 -13.90
N THR A 220 -7.87 -22.11 -12.99
CA THR A 220 -8.97 -21.17 -13.25
C THR A 220 -8.52 -19.92 -14.00
N LEU A 221 -7.22 -19.60 -14.00
CA LEU A 221 -6.64 -18.49 -14.75
C LEU A 221 -6.44 -18.81 -16.24
N GLY A 222 -6.76 -20.04 -16.68
CA GLY A 222 -6.57 -20.45 -18.08
C GLY A 222 -5.10 -20.32 -18.52
N LEU A 223 -4.17 -20.44 -17.57
CA LEU A 223 -2.74 -20.40 -17.85
C LEU A 223 -2.32 -21.77 -18.41
N LEU A 224 -1.79 -21.77 -19.62
CA LEU A 224 -1.26 -22.97 -20.24
C LEU A 224 -0.02 -23.46 -19.47
N PRO A 225 0.23 -24.79 -19.44
CA PRO A 225 1.52 -25.31 -19.02
C PRO A 225 2.62 -24.67 -19.89
N GLY A 226 3.47 -23.82 -19.29
CA GLY A 226 4.52 -23.07 -19.99
C GLY A 226 4.24 -21.58 -20.24
N GLY A 227 3.16 -21.02 -19.66
CA GLY A 227 2.84 -19.60 -19.78
C GLY A 227 1.91 -19.28 -20.96
N GLY A 228 1.17 -18.17 -20.85
CA GLY A 228 0.17 -17.74 -21.83
C GLY A 228 -1.27 -18.11 -21.47
N VAL A 229 -2.22 -17.34 -21.99
CA VAL A 229 -3.67 -17.56 -21.83
C VAL A 229 -4.20 -18.44 -22.96
N VAL A 230 -5.03 -19.44 -22.62
CA VAL A 230 -5.72 -20.31 -23.58
C VAL A 230 -6.56 -19.45 -24.55
N GLY A 231 -6.05 -19.23 -25.77
CA GLY A 231 -6.87 -18.78 -26.92
C GLY A 231 -6.65 -17.35 -27.47
N GLY A 232 -5.66 -16.58 -27.01
CA GLY A 232 -5.54 -15.18 -27.43
C GLY A 232 -4.24 -14.83 -28.13
N GLY A 233 -4.26 -14.76 -29.46
CA GLY A 233 -3.44 -13.78 -30.18
C GLY A 233 -3.96 -12.39 -29.81
N SER A 234 -3.64 -11.94 -28.59
CA SER A 234 -4.07 -10.62 -28.13
C SER A 234 -3.40 -9.59 -29.03
N LEU A 235 -4.20 -8.84 -29.79
CA LEU A 235 -3.73 -7.67 -30.53
C LEU A 235 -3.16 -6.57 -29.60
N TRP A 236 -3.29 -6.76 -28.28
CA TRP A 236 -2.91 -5.79 -27.26
C TRP A 236 -1.88 -6.43 -26.33
N ALA A 237 -0.62 -6.04 -26.49
CA ALA A 237 0.48 -6.43 -25.61
C ALA A 237 0.51 -5.64 -24.28
N GLY A 238 -0.36 -4.62 -24.15
CA GLY A 238 -0.42 -3.75 -23.00
C GLY A 238 0.76 -2.78 -22.92
N ASP A 239 1.45 -2.50 -24.03
CA ASP A 239 2.70 -1.71 -24.09
C ASP A 239 2.57 -0.29 -23.51
N THR A 240 1.36 0.24 -23.40
CA THR A 240 1.08 1.58 -22.84
C THR A 240 0.51 1.54 -21.42
N ALA A 241 0.30 0.35 -20.86
CA ALA A 241 -0.28 0.17 -19.53
C ALA A 241 0.81 -0.24 -18.53
N THR A 242 0.78 0.34 -17.33
CA THR A 242 1.59 -0.09 -16.19
C THR A 242 0.67 -0.63 -15.10
N VAL A 243 1.02 -1.79 -14.54
CA VAL A 243 0.29 -2.42 -13.45
C VAL A 243 1.12 -2.28 -12.18
N ALA A 244 0.53 -1.68 -11.14
CA ALA A 244 1.11 -1.68 -9.81
C ALA A 244 0.66 -2.94 -9.06
N VAL A 245 1.63 -3.71 -8.56
CA VAL A 245 1.39 -4.91 -7.74
C VAL A 245 1.88 -4.60 -6.33
N VAL A 246 0.99 -4.73 -5.34
CA VAL A 246 1.31 -4.54 -3.92
C VAL A 246 1.22 -5.92 -3.26
N ASP A 247 2.38 -6.56 -3.10
CA ASP A 247 2.52 -7.92 -2.57
C ASP A 247 3.85 -8.00 -1.80
N SER A 248 4.23 -9.22 -1.42
CA SER A 248 5.46 -9.63 -0.77
C SER A 248 6.74 -9.43 -1.61
N GLY A 249 6.62 -9.04 -2.88
CA GLY A 249 7.72 -8.74 -3.77
C GLY A 249 7.52 -9.33 -5.16
N ILE A 250 8.53 -9.15 -6.03
CA ILE A 250 8.53 -9.69 -7.39
C ILE A 250 9.96 -10.09 -7.76
N ALA A 251 10.10 -11.24 -8.42
CA ALA A 251 11.37 -11.74 -8.90
C ALA A 251 11.33 -11.88 -10.42
N SER A 252 12.43 -11.51 -11.08
CA SER A 252 12.57 -11.73 -12.51
C SER A 252 12.56 -13.23 -12.81
N SER A 253 11.94 -13.58 -13.93
CA SER A 253 11.86 -14.95 -14.43
C SER A 253 11.87 -14.96 -15.95
N GLN A 254 11.84 -16.14 -16.57
CA GLN A 254 11.69 -16.25 -18.02
C GLN A 254 10.39 -15.59 -18.52
N ASP A 255 9.32 -15.68 -17.73
CA ASP A 255 7.99 -15.14 -18.08
C ASP A 255 7.82 -13.67 -17.66
N LEU A 256 8.70 -13.19 -16.77
CA LEU A 256 8.75 -11.80 -16.34
C LEU A 256 10.20 -11.30 -16.40
N PRO A 257 10.69 -10.97 -17.59
CA PRO A 257 12.06 -10.50 -17.76
C PRO A 257 12.26 -9.15 -17.04
N PRO A 258 13.51 -8.78 -16.66
CA PRO A 258 13.78 -7.60 -15.84
C PRO A 258 13.28 -6.28 -16.44
N ASP A 259 13.24 -6.15 -17.76
CA ASP A 259 12.76 -4.97 -18.49
C ASP A 259 11.25 -4.74 -18.37
N ARG A 260 10.49 -5.76 -17.97
CA ARG A 260 9.06 -5.65 -17.64
C ARG A 260 8.82 -5.11 -16.23
N ILE A 261 9.83 -5.06 -15.36
CA ILE A 261 9.75 -4.51 -14.01
C ILE A 261 10.29 -3.09 -14.06
N VAL A 262 9.40 -2.13 -14.33
CA VAL A 262 9.78 -0.73 -14.55
C VAL A 262 10.26 -0.03 -13.27
N ASN A 263 9.74 -0.43 -12.10
CA ASN A 263 10.11 0.10 -10.78
C ASN A 263 9.91 -0.98 -9.72
N PHE A 264 10.68 -0.90 -8.63
CA PHE A 264 10.55 -1.75 -7.45
C PHE A 264 10.64 -0.92 -6.18
N TYR A 265 9.75 -1.17 -5.22
CA TYR A 265 9.71 -0.49 -3.93
C TYR A 265 9.56 -1.53 -2.83
N ASP A 266 10.42 -1.44 -1.82
CA ASP A 266 10.34 -2.24 -0.60
C ASP A 266 9.86 -1.35 0.56
N PHE A 267 8.86 -1.82 1.31
CA PHE A 267 8.24 -1.10 2.41
C PHE A 267 8.55 -1.72 3.79
N THR A 268 9.44 -2.72 3.85
CA THR A 268 9.85 -3.41 5.08
C THR A 268 10.93 -2.67 5.87
#